data_AF-A0A3Z8IGF2-F1
#
_entry.id   AF-A0A3Z8IGF2-F1
#
_cell.length_a   1.000
_cell.length_b   1.000
_cell.length_c   1.000
_cell.angle_alpha   90.00
_cell.angle_beta   90.00
_cell.angle_gamma   90.00
#
_symmetry.space_group_name_H-M   'P 1'
#
loop_
_entity.id
_entity.type
_entity.pdbx_description
1 polymer ?
#
loop_
_entity_poly.entity_id
_entity_poly.type
_entity_poly.pdbx_seq_one_letter_code
_entity_poly.pdbx_strand_id
1 'polypeptide(L)'
;MAYKVDNDLEFLRELNDESLDNLVSILIKDENGKTRTTESLTDKDLYKKHYPNHGQYLDLILEELQTFGGNTFANKIRGTGVVYKEILCDVADNLKVKYDKSASIENIEKAILLNSFNKSLENLSESDLKEIAKDFSIDVNTYTIESISNAIAKTNNLKLLYQIAMLVVNAIASKVAINTAIFTTSSLIAGSGLVGSAAISGVLGSTATFLGSRAVGTLAGPIGMIISSAWMINDIAGPAFRVTVPAVIYVAFLRRQFLYEKEMIKQMEAEQKEKVSNLNKGKKYSATELFNQELNILIVGGTGAGKSSTIKALFETEGYNLDIEINSGGKPVTQEIKEYKLGNLTIYDSPGLGDSGENDNEHMKKIKNLLLEKDSKGNAKIDLVLVVVAATVGRDLESTYKTIKEAIMPYMEEKERILIALNKCDKAGADEDIEFDKENNQLTPELEEILEEQVKAIKERIKTDTGVDVDVIYYAAGSTSKKTKIKKPAYNLNKLLAYIVAKAPLKKRLVFLKHQSRNQDDFKYGDNKENYTEEMVKSFIETIKEYAKNVSDFIIEVKNFFTSDKGKEVVGVVKDVFEGFVSIFGKRK
;
A
#
# COMPACT_ATOMS: atom_id res chain seq x y z
N MET A 1 -14.87 -36.13 -7.19
CA MET A 1 -15.09 -36.55 -5.79
C MET A 1 -15.43 -35.30 -4.98
N ALA A 2 -15.65 -35.36 -3.67
CA ALA A 2 -15.80 -34.16 -2.86
C ALA A 2 -14.50 -33.91 -2.09
N TYR A 3 -14.09 -32.65 -1.96
CA TYR A 3 -12.93 -32.27 -1.15
C TYR A 3 -13.07 -32.84 0.27
N LYS A 4 -12.01 -33.47 0.77
CA LYS A 4 -11.91 -33.92 2.16
C LYS A 4 -11.28 -32.80 2.98
N VAL A 5 -12.05 -32.19 3.86
CA VAL A 5 -11.59 -31.07 4.71
C VAL A 5 -10.25 -31.40 5.36
N ASP A 6 -9.29 -30.50 5.17
CA ASP A 6 -7.91 -30.65 5.59
C ASP A 6 -7.39 -29.33 6.15
N ASN A 7 -7.28 -29.26 7.47
CA ASN A 7 -6.82 -28.07 8.19
C ASN A 7 -5.42 -27.62 7.75
N ASP A 8 -4.59 -28.54 7.25
CA ASP A 8 -3.24 -28.20 6.82
C ASP A 8 -3.27 -27.36 5.53
N LEU A 9 -4.34 -27.43 4.73
CA LEU A 9 -4.49 -26.67 3.48
C LEU A 9 -5.34 -25.40 3.62
N GLU A 10 -5.99 -25.19 4.77
CA GLU A 10 -6.94 -24.07 4.96
C GLU A 10 -6.29 -22.68 4.84
N PHE A 11 -4.98 -22.56 5.06
CA PHE A 11 -4.26 -21.30 4.84
C PHE A 11 -4.35 -20.80 3.38
N LEU A 12 -4.59 -21.69 2.41
CA LEU A 12 -4.78 -21.33 1.01
C LEU A 12 -6.03 -20.46 0.79
N ARG A 13 -7.00 -20.49 1.71
CA ARG A 13 -8.19 -19.61 1.67
C ARG A 13 -7.89 -18.16 2.02
N GLU A 14 -6.77 -17.90 2.69
CA GLU A 14 -6.32 -16.54 3.04
C GLU A 14 -5.49 -15.89 1.92
N LEU A 15 -5.21 -16.63 0.84
CA LEU A 15 -4.43 -16.17 -0.31
C LEU A 15 -5.31 -15.49 -1.37
N ASN A 16 -4.72 -14.57 -2.12
CA ASN A 16 -5.37 -13.96 -3.29
C ASN A 16 -5.43 -14.90 -4.51
N ASP A 17 -6.29 -14.58 -5.48
CA ASP A 17 -6.46 -15.39 -6.70
C ASP A 17 -5.15 -15.54 -7.48
N GLU A 18 -4.33 -14.49 -7.56
CA GLU A 18 -3.04 -14.52 -8.27
C GLU A 18 -2.07 -15.58 -7.71
N SER A 19 -2.05 -15.79 -6.39
CA SER A 19 -1.26 -16.85 -5.74
C SER A 19 -1.69 -18.24 -6.17
N LEU A 20 -3.00 -18.41 -6.37
CA LEU A 20 -3.60 -19.70 -6.69
C LEU A 20 -3.45 -20.05 -8.17
N ASP A 21 -3.27 -19.07 -9.06
CA ASP A 21 -3.15 -19.29 -10.52
C ASP A 21 -1.99 -20.22 -10.88
N ASN A 22 -0.83 -20.06 -10.23
CA ASN A 22 0.32 -20.93 -10.42
C ASN A 22 0.06 -22.35 -9.88
N LEU A 23 -0.60 -22.49 -8.72
CA LEU A 23 -0.98 -23.81 -8.21
C LEU A 23 -1.95 -24.52 -9.16
N VAL A 24 -2.96 -23.79 -9.66
CA VAL A 24 -3.92 -24.29 -10.65
C VAL A 24 -3.20 -24.69 -11.94
N SER A 25 -2.30 -23.84 -12.46
CA SER A 25 -1.53 -24.12 -13.66
C SER A 25 -0.61 -25.34 -13.47
N ILE A 26 0.02 -25.51 -12.31
CA ILE A 26 0.80 -26.71 -11.97
C ILE A 26 -0.08 -27.95 -11.97
N LEU A 27 -1.33 -27.89 -11.51
CA LEU A 27 -2.24 -29.04 -11.49
C LEU A 27 -2.75 -29.38 -12.90
N ILE A 28 -3.13 -28.39 -13.71
CA ILE A 28 -3.85 -28.65 -14.97
C ILE A 28 -2.97 -28.62 -16.23
N LYS A 29 -1.84 -27.91 -16.28
CA LYS A 29 -1.02 -27.71 -17.50
C LYS A 29 0.32 -28.44 -17.47
N ASP A 30 0.64 -29.18 -18.53
CA ASP A 30 1.95 -29.79 -18.74
C ASP A 30 3.08 -28.77 -18.98
N GLU A 31 4.32 -29.26 -19.20
CA GLU A 31 5.51 -28.43 -19.42
C GLU A 31 5.44 -27.55 -20.68
N ASN A 32 4.54 -27.87 -21.62
CA ASN A 32 4.30 -27.09 -22.84
C ASN A 32 3.08 -26.17 -22.71
N GLY A 33 2.48 -26.07 -21.51
CA GLY A 33 1.29 -25.28 -21.24
C GLY A 33 -0.03 -25.91 -21.71
N LYS A 34 -0.03 -27.18 -22.13
CA LYS A 34 -1.24 -27.89 -22.58
C LYS A 34 -1.94 -28.58 -21.41
N THR A 35 -3.28 -28.61 -21.43
CA THR A 35 -4.07 -29.32 -20.42
C THR A 35 -3.69 -30.80 -20.33
N ARG A 36 -3.46 -31.30 -19.11
CA ARG A 36 -3.15 -32.69 -18.84
C ARG A 36 -4.37 -33.57 -19.07
N THR A 37 -4.14 -34.82 -19.47
CA THR A 37 -5.24 -35.79 -19.63
C THR A 37 -5.67 -36.44 -18.30
N THR A 38 -4.88 -36.24 -17.25
CA THR A 38 -5.10 -36.83 -15.92
C THR A 38 -5.86 -35.91 -14.97
N GLU A 39 -6.05 -34.65 -15.33
CA GLU A 39 -6.75 -33.68 -14.48
C GLU A 39 -8.26 -33.74 -14.70
N SER A 40 -9.03 -33.31 -13.69
CA SER A 40 -10.50 -33.28 -13.75
C SER A 40 -11.12 -31.92 -13.43
N LEU A 41 -10.27 -30.92 -13.14
CA LEU A 41 -10.67 -29.60 -12.69
C LEU A 41 -11.28 -28.79 -13.83
N THR A 42 -10.69 -28.85 -15.04
CA THR A 42 -11.17 -28.05 -16.18
C THR A 42 -12.56 -28.46 -16.66
N ASP A 43 -13.00 -29.68 -16.34
CA ASP A 43 -14.34 -30.17 -16.68
C ASP A 43 -15.44 -29.66 -15.74
N LYS A 44 -15.10 -29.15 -14.55
CA LYS A 44 -16.07 -28.74 -13.52
C LYS A 44 -16.76 -27.42 -13.88
N ASP A 45 -18.06 -27.35 -13.64
CA ASP A 45 -18.86 -26.16 -13.95
C ASP A 45 -18.42 -24.90 -13.19
N LEU A 46 -18.06 -25.04 -11.90
CA LEU A 46 -17.58 -23.89 -11.11
C LEU A 46 -16.25 -23.34 -11.63
N TYR A 47 -15.34 -24.21 -12.07
CA TYR A 47 -14.09 -23.78 -12.72
C TYR A 47 -14.40 -22.96 -13.98
N LYS A 48 -15.23 -23.51 -14.88
CA LYS A 48 -15.61 -22.84 -16.14
C LYS A 48 -16.30 -21.48 -15.91
N LYS A 49 -17.09 -21.38 -14.85
CA LYS A 49 -17.85 -20.16 -14.52
C LYS A 49 -17.00 -19.07 -13.88
N HIS A 50 -16.02 -19.45 -13.06
CA HIS A 50 -15.34 -18.51 -12.19
C HIS A 50 -13.86 -18.28 -12.53
N TYR A 51 -13.22 -19.10 -13.38
CA TYR A 51 -11.84 -18.86 -13.83
C TYR A 51 -11.71 -17.47 -14.46
N PRO A 52 -10.71 -16.63 -14.10
CA PRO A 52 -9.55 -16.93 -13.23
C PRO A 52 -9.72 -16.60 -11.73
N ASN A 53 -10.93 -16.35 -11.23
CA ASN A 53 -11.20 -16.03 -9.81
C ASN A 53 -11.18 -17.30 -8.93
N HIS A 54 -9.99 -17.82 -8.68
CA HIS A 54 -9.71 -19.11 -8.05
C HIS A 54 -10.34 -19.34 -6.66
N GLY A 55 -10.50 -18.29 -5.86
CA GLY A 55 -11.10 -18.35 -4.52
C GLY A 55 -12.56 -18.81 -4.53
N GLN A 56 -13.29 -18.58 -5.64
CA GLN A 56 -14.70 -18.99 -5.77
C GLN A 56 -14.89 -20.51 -5.94
N TYR A 57 -13.81 -21.25 -6.19
CA TYR A 57 -13.84 -22.70 -6.40
C TYR A 57 -12.64 -23.41 -5.78
N LEU A 58 -12.06 -22.84 -4.74
CA LEU A 58 -10.87 -23.36 -4.07
C LEU A 58 -11.04 -24.83 -3.62
N ASP A 59 -12.22 -25.22 -3.16
CA ASP A 59 -12.50 -26.62 -2.80
C ASP A 59 -12.25 -27.59 -3.97
N LEU A 60 -12.51 -27.18 -5.22
CA LEU A 60 -12.20 -28.00 -6.40
C LEU A 60 -10.70 -28.07 -6.67
N ILE A 61 -9.94 -27.00 -6.39
CA ILE A 61 -8.47 -26.99 -6.49
C ILE A 61 -7.87 -27.96 -5.45
N LEU A 62 -8.38 -27.92 -4.22
CA LEU A 62 -7.94 -28.83 -3.15
C LEU A 62 -8.37 -30.27 -3.42
N GLU A 63 -9.58 -30.50 -3.94
CA GLU A 63 -10.03 -31.82 -4.42
C GLU A 63 -9.05 -32.38 -5.45
N GLU A 64 -8.69 -31.57 -6.45
CA GLU A 64 -7.77 -31.95 -7.52
C GLU A 64 -6.39 -32.32 -6.95
N LEU A 65 -5.84 -31.51 -6.03
CA LEU A 65 -4.59 -31.82 -5.32
C LEU A 65 -4.66 -33.16 -4.57
N GLN A 66 -5.77 -33.44 -3.87
CA GLN A 66 -5.97 -34.68 -3.09
C GLN A 66 -6.11 -35.94 -3.96
N THR A 67 -6.38 -35.80 -5.25
CA THR A 67 -6.48 -36.94 -6.18
C THR A 67 -5.12 -37.45 -6.66
N PHE A 68 -4.08 -36.62 -6.55
CA PHE A 68 -2.73 -36.96 -7.03
C PHE A 68 -1.86 -37.70 -5.97
N GLY A 69 -2.29 -37.77 -4.71
CA GLY A 69 -1.57 -38.37 -3.58
C GLY A 69 -1.63 -39.89 -3.48
N GLY A 70 -0.87 -40.59 -4.30
CA GLY A 70 -0.82 -42.05 -4.33
C GLY A 70 -1.52 -42.57 -5.58
N ASN A 71 -0.93 -43.59 -6.21
CA ASN A 71 -1.28 -44.13 -7.54
C ASN A 71 -2.64 -43.64 -8.02
N THR A 72 -2.66 -42.65 -8.91
CA THR A 72 -3.87 -41.99 -9.43
C THR A 72 -4.96 -42.98 -9.84
N PHE A 73 -4.56 -44.20 -10.22
CA PHE A 73 -5.44 -45.33 -10.52
C PHE A 73 -6.06 -46.03 -9.28
N ALA A 74 -5.31 -46.20 -8.19
CA ALA A 74 -5.78 -46.81 -6.94
C ALA A 74 -6.75 -45.90 -6.17
N ASN A 75 -6.51 -44.58 -6.16
CA ASN A 75 -7.40 -43.62 -5.51
C ASN A 75 -8.73 -43.45 -6.28
N LYS A 76 -8.68 -43.53 -7.61
CA LYS A 76 -9.88 -43.57 -8.47
C LYS A 76 -10.76 -44.81 -8.23
N ILE A 77 -10.16 -45.92 -7.76
CA ILE A 77 -10.86 -47.16 -7.41
C ILE A 77 -11.37 -47.17 -5.95
N ARG A 78 -10.68 -46.50 -5.01
CA ARG A 78 -11.07 -46.43 -3.58
C ARG A 78 -12.15 -45.38 -3.28
N GLY A 79 -12.35 -44.40 -4.17
CA GLY A 79 -13.45 -43.43 -4.03
C GLY A 79 -13.21 -42.29 -3.02
N THR A 80 -12.02 -42.19 -2.42
CA THR A 80 -11.71 -41.18 -1.40
C THR A 80 -10.36 -40.51 -1.67
N GLY A 81 -10.33 -39.17 -1.67
CA GLY A 81 -9.08 -38.40 -1.65
C GLY A 81 -8.30 -38.60 -0.35
N VAL A 82 -6.97 -38.40 -0.41
CA VAL A 82 -6.08 -38.51 0.75
C VAL A 82 -5.82 -37.15 1.40
N VAL A 83 -5.48 -37.13 2.67
CA VAL A 83 -5.10 -35.88 3.36
C VAL A 83 -3.71 -35.43 2.90
N TYR A 84 -3.44 -34.13 2.94
CA TYR A 84 -2.20 -33.50 2.51
C TYR A 84 -0.97 -34.13 3.17
N LYS A 85 -1.05 -34.51 4.45
CA LYS A 85 0.05 -35.22 5.14
C LYS A 85 0.48 -36.51 4.44
N GLU A 86 -0.46 -37.27 3.90
CA GLU A 86 -0.19 -38.50 3.16
C GLU A 86 0.50 -38.20 1.83
N ILE A 87 -0.01 -37.21 1.07
CA ILE A 87 0.61 -36.70 -0.17
C ILE A 87 2.06 -36.27 0.09
N LEU A 88 2.27 -35.56 1.19
CA LEU A 88 3.56 -35.02 1.58
C LEU A 88 4.56 -36.13 1.93
N CYS A 89 4.12 -37.18 2.63
CA CYS A 89 4.93 -38.35 2.96
C CYS A 89 5.28 -39.15 1.70
N ASP A 90 4.33 -39.34 0.78
CA ASP A 90 4.55 -40.02 -0.50
C ASP A 90 5.56 -39.26 -1.37
N VAL A 91 5.46 -37.93 -1.41
CA VAL A 91 6.43 -37.08 -2.12
C VAL A 91 7.81 -37.15 -1.46
N ALA A 92 7.89 -37.13 -0.13
CA ALA A 92 9.15 -37.26 0.59
C ALA A 92 9.82 -38.63 0.36
N ASP A 93 9.04 -39.73 0.41
CA ASP A 93 9.49 -41.09 0.15
C ASP A 93 9.97 -41.22 -1.31
N ASN A 94 9.22 -40.68 -2.28
CA ASN A 94 9.61 -40.67 -3.70
C ASN A 94 10.91 -39.88 -3.94
N LEU A 95 11.08 -38.74 -3.26
CA LEU A 95 12.29 -37.92 -3.35
C LEU A 95 13.46 -38.45 -2.51
N LYS A 96 13.27 -39.57 -1.79
CA LYS A 96 14.24 -40.21 -0.88
C LYS A 96 14.70 -39.28 0.25
N VAL A 97 13.81 -38.40 0.71
CA VAL A 97 14.06 -37.47 1.81
C VAL A 97 14.03 -38.24 3.14
N LYS A 98 14.96 -37.93 4.05
CA LYS A 98 14.89 -38.43 5.43
C LYS A 98 13.99 -37.50 6.25
N TYR A 99 12.90 -38.02 6.78
CA TYR A 99 11.96 -37.29 7.64
C TYR A 99 11.31 -38.21 8.67
N ASP A 100 10.70 -37.63 9.70
CA ASP A 100 9.88 -38.33 10.68
C ASP A 100 8.40 -38.19 10.29
N LYS A 101 7.69 -39.32 10.11
CA LYS A 101 6.26 -39.34 9.75
C LYS A 101 5.38 -38.66 10.82
N SER A 102 5.85 -38.60 12.06
CA SER A 102 5.17 -37.92 13.17
C SER A 102 5.42 -36.41 13.21
N ALA A 103 6.39 -35.90 12.44
CA ALA A 103 6.70 -34.48 12.40
C ALA A 103 5.50 -33.63 11.90
N SER A 104 5.57 -32.33 12.19
CA SER A 104 4.61 -31.35 11.68
C SER A 104 4.74 -31.20 10.15
N ILE A 105 3.66 -30.76 9.50
CA ILE A 105 3.63 -30.54 8.05
C ILE A 105 4.75 -29.60 7.62
N GLU A 106 4.95 -28.50 8.33
CA GLU A 106 5.95 -27.48 8.01
C GLU A 106 7.37 -28.04 8.06
N ASN A 107 7.63 -29.04 8.92
CA ASN A 107 8.92 -29.69 9.04
C ASN A 107 9.16 -30.71 7.92
N ILE A 108 8.12 -31.44 7.49
CA ILE A 108 8.23 -32.35 6.35
C ILE A 108 8.37 -31.52 5.05
N GLU A 109 7.58 -30.45 4.88
CA GLU A 109 7.74 -29.46 3.81
C GLU A 109 9.14 -28.85 3.80
N LYS A 110 9.69 -28.48 4.98
CA LYS A 110 11.07 -27.99 5.12
C LYS A 110 12.08 -29.01 4.60
N ALA A 111 11.92 -30.27 4.97
CA ALA A 111 12.82 -31.34 4.55
C ALA A 111 12.79 -31.57 3.03
N ILE A 112 11.59 -31.50 2.42
CA ILE A 112 11.42 -31.59 0.97
C ILE A 112 12.09 -30.40 0.28
N LEU A 113 11.79 -29.17 0.71
CA LEU A 113 12.38 -27.95 0.14
C LEU A 113 13.92 -27.96 0.28
N LEU A 114 14.45 -28.37 1.42
CA LEU A 114 15.89 -28.46 1.65
C LEU A 114 16.55 -29.53 0.76
N ASN A 115 15.91 -30.68 0.59
CA ASN A 115 16.41 -31.72 -0.32
C ASN A 115 16.41 -31.24 -1.77
N SER A 116 15.32 -30.60 -2.22
CA SER A 116 15.22 -30.01 -3.56
C SER A 116 16.24 -28.90 -3.78
N PHE A 117 16.46 -28.05 -2.76
CA PHE A 117 17.49 -27.04 -2.76
C PHE A 117 18.87 -27.68 -2.92
N ASN A 118 19.24 -28.65 -2.09
CA ASN A 118 20.54 -29.32 -2.16
C ASN A 118 20.79 -29.97 -3.53
N LYS A 119 19.79 -30.66 -4.10
CA LYS A 119 19.89 -31.25 -5.45
C LYS A 119 20.14 -30.20 -6.53
N SER A 120 19.55 -29.02 -6.37
CA SER A 120 19.75 -27.90 -7.28
C SER A 120 21.16 -27.29 -7.19
N LEU A 121 21.89 -27.55 -6.09
CA LEU A 121 23.27 -27.11 -5.88
C LEU A 121 24.34 -28.14 -6.31
N GLU A 122 23.98 -29.39 -6.64
CA GLU A 122 24.94 -30.48 -6.86
C GLU A 122 25.98 -30.23 -7.97
N ASN A 123 25.64 -29.39 -8.95
CA ASN A 123 26.53 -29.07 -10.07
C ASN A 123 27.28 -27.74 -9.89
N LEU A 124 27.21 -27.13 -8.70
CA LEU A 124 27.84 -25.85 -8.41
C LEU A 124 29.27 -26.01 -7.92
N SER A 125 30.13 -25.06 -8.30
CA SER A 125 31.49 -24.97 -7.77
C SER A 125 31.49 -24.45 -6.32
N GLU A 126 32.58 -24.69 -5.59
CA GLU A 126 32.75 -24.14 -4.23
C GLU A 126 32.67 -22.60 -4.21
N SER A 127 33.11 -21.92 -5.27
CA SER A 127 32.94 -20.46 -5.43
C SER A 127 31.48 -20.04 -5.53
N ASP A 128 30.65 -20.80 -6.26
CA ASP A 128 29.22 -20.49 -6.40
C ASP A 128 28.50 -20.74 -5.07
N LEU A 129 28.85 -21.82 -4.36
CA LEU A 129 28.32 -22.12 -3.02
C LEU A 129 28.68 -21.03 -2.01
N LYS A 130 29.88 -20.46 -2.11
CA LYS A 130 30.32 -19.32 -1.29
C LYS A 130 29.51 -18.06 -1.58
N GLU A 131 29.23 -17.79 -2.85
CA GLU A 131 28.40 -16.65 -3.25
C GLU A 131 26.97 -16.81 -2.73
N ILE A 132 26.38 -18.00 -2.85
CA ILE A 132 25.07 -18.35 -2.29
C ILE A 132 25.05 -18.16 -0.76
N ALA A 133 26.00 -18.75 -0.05
CA ALA A 133 26.05 -18.63 1.41
C ALA A 133 26.14 -17.15 1.85
N LYS A 134 26.88 -16.33 1.12
CA LYS A 134 26.99 -14.89 1.37
C LYS A 134 25.68 -14.15 1.10
N ASP A 135 25.05 -14.39 -0.04
CA ASP A 135 23.82 -13.70 -0.46
C ASP A 135 22.64 -14.02 0.46
N PHE A 136 22.56 -15.26 0.95
CA PHE A 136 21.55 -15.69 1.90
C PHE A 136 21.94 -15.46 3.36
N SER A 137 23.10 -14.83 3.62
CA SER A 137 23.64 -14.59 4.97
C SER A 137 23.67 -15.87 5.83
N ILE A 138 24.06 -16.99 5.21
CA ILE A 138 24.21 -18.30 5.85
C ILE A 138 25.60 -18.35 6.46
N ASP A 139 25.66 -18.41 7.79
CA ASP A 139 26.92 -18.49 8.52
C ASP A 139 27.46 -19.93 8.52
N VAL A 140 28.51 -20.15 7.73
CA VAL A 140 29.20 -21.45 7.62
C VAL A 140 30.71 -21.26 7.59
N ASN A 141 31.43 -22.15 8.27
CA ASN A 141 32.89 -22.18 8.29
C ASN A 141 33.49 -22.78 7.01
N THR A 142 32.70 -23.58 6.29
CA THR A 142 33.08 -24.31 5.07
C THR A 142 31.96 -24.22 4.04
N TYR A 143 32.30 -23.93 2.78
CA TYR A 143 31.31 -23.72 1.72
C TYR A 143 30.99 -25.02 0.98
N THR A 144 30.46 -26.00 1.72
CA THR A 144 29.98 -27.28 1.17
C THR A 144 28.45 -27.36 1.24
N ILE A 145 27.83 -28.13 0.34
CA ILE A 145 26.39 -28.40 0.36
C ILE A 145 25.96 -28.93 1.73
N GLU A 146 26.75 -29.80 2.35
CA GLU A 146 26.47 -30.33 3.69
C GLU A 146 26.48 -29.24 4.77
N SER A 147 27.44 -28.31 4.73
CA SER A 147 27.52 -27.21 5.70
C SER A 147 26.34 -26.26 5.56
N ILE A 148 26.02 -25.85 4.33
CA ILE A 148 24.89 -24.99 3.99
C ILE A 148 23.57 -25.67 4.39
N SER A 149 23.42 -26.95 4.03
CA SER A 149 22.24 -27.76 4.36
C SER A 149 22.03 -27.86 5.87
N ASN A 150 23.09 -28.13 6.63
CA ASN A 150 23.03 -28.22 8.09
C ASN A 150 22.66 -26.87 8.74
N ALA A 151 23.16 -25.75 8.21
CA ALA A 151 22.80 -24.41 8.67
C ALA A 151 21.30 -24.12 8.43
N ILE A 152 20.79 -24.44 7.24
CA ILE A 152 19.37 -24.26 6.89
C ILE A 152 18.47 -25.21 7.69
N ALA A 153 18.86 -26.47 7.86
CA ALA A 153 18.09 -27.45 8.62
C ALA A 153 17.84 -27.00 10.06
N LYS A 154 18.81 -26.32 10.67
CA LYS A 154 18.74 -25.81 12.06
C LYS A 154 18.10 -24.42 12.17
N THR A 155 17.97 -23.67 11.08
CA THR A 155 17.42 -22.31 11.13
C THR A 155 15.91 -22.30 11.32
N ASN A 156 15.43 -21.35 12.11
CA ASN A 156 14.01 -20.97 12.18
C ASN A 156 13.76 -19.60 11.51
N ASN A 157 14.76 -19.06 10.81
CA ASN A 157 14.64 -17.78 10.13
C ASN A 157 13.66 -17.89 8.94
N LEU A 158 12.43 -17.40 9.15
CA LEU A 158 11.36 -17.47 8.15
C LEU A 158 11.73 -16.80 6.83
N LYS A 159 12.47 -15.69 6.88
CA LYS A 159 12.97 -14.95 5.71
C LYS A 159 13.87 -15.85 4.85
N LEU A 160 14.87 -16.47 5.47
CA LEU A 160 15.78 -17.40 4.80
C LEU A 160 15.03 -18.62 4.22
N LEU A 161 14.09 -19.19 4.99
CA LEU A 161 13.31 -20.35 4.54
C LEU A 161 12.38 -20.02 3.37
N TYR A 162 11.79 -18.82 3.36
CA TYR A 162 11.01 -18.32 2.22
C TYR A 162 11.90 -18.13 0.98
N GLN A 163 13.07 -17.52 1.14
CA GLN A 163 14.01 -17.34 0.03
C GLN A 163 14.47 -18.66 -0.60
N ILE A 164 14.76 -19.67 0.23
CA ILE A 164 15.12 -21.00 -0.26
C ILE A 164 13.95 -21.64 -0.99
N ALA A 165 12.74 -21.53 -0.46
CA ALA A 165 11.54 -22.03 -1.14
C ALA A 165 11.34 -21.36 -2.51
N MET A 166 11.56 -20.04 -2.60
CA MET A 166 11.49 -19.27 -3.84
C MET A 166 12.51 -19.76 -4.87
N LEU A 167 13.76 -20.01 -4.47
CA LEU A 167 14.78 -20.56 -5.36
C LEU A 167 14.39 -21.93 -5.90
N VAL A 168 13.86 -22.80 -5.03
CA VAL A 168 13.40 -24.14 -5.42
C VAL A 168 12.25 -24.03 -6.44
N VAL A 169 11.29 -23.14 -6.22
CA VAL A 169 10.19 -22.89 -7.16
C VAL A 169 10.70 -22.33 -8.49
N ASN A 170 11.61 -21.37 -8.47
CA ASN A 170 12.22 -20.82 -9.68
C ASN A 170 12.99 -21.87 -10.48
N ALA A 171 13.71 -22.78 -9.80
CA ALA A 171 14.41 -23.88 -10.44
C ALA A 171 13.44 -24.73 -11.27
N ILE A 172 12.30 -25.10 -10.68
CA ILE A 172 11.31 -25.97 -11.34
C ILE A 172 10.42 -25.22 -12.33
N ALA A 173 10.38 -23.88 -12.32
CA ALA A 173 9.51 -23.07 -13.19
C ALA A 173 9.75 -23.31 -14.69
N SER A 174 10.96 -23.74 -15.08
CA SER A 174 11.26 -24.14 -16.47
C SER A 174 10.61 -25.46 -16.92
N LYS A 175 10.05 -26.24 -15.98
CA LYS A 175 9.49 -27.58 -16.20
C LYS A 175 8.01 -27.70 -15.86
N VAL A 176 7.42 -26.63 -15.33
CA VAL A 176 6.00 -26.54 -15.00
C VAL A 176 5.49 -25.16 -15.41
N ALA A 177 4.21 -25.06 -15.74
CA ALA A 177 3.59 -23.81 -16.20
C ALA A 177 3.43 -22.79 -15.05
N ILE A 178 4.53 -22.27 -14.52
CA ILE A 178 4.58 -21.23 -13.48
C ILE A 178 4.87 -19.89 -14.16
N ASN A 179 4.01 -18.90 -13.92
CA ASN A 179 4.28 -17.52 -14.25
C ASN A 179 5.15 -16.89 -13.15
N THR A 180 6.43 -16.69 -13.46
CA THR A 180 7.42 -16.14 -12.52
C THR A 180 7.27 -14.63 -12.28
N ALA A 181 6.50 -13.93 -13.12
CA ALA A 181 6.24 -12.50 -12.94
C ALA A 181 5.42 -12.21 -11.66
N ILE A 182 4.62 -13.17 -11.19
CA ILE A 182 3.83 -13.05 -9.96
C ILE A 182 4.72 -12.90 -8.71
N PHE A 183 5.95 -13.44 -8.75
CA PHE A 183 6.89 -13.34 -7.63
C PHE A 183 7.48 -11.94 -7.43
N THR A 184 7.30 -11.01 -8.38
CA THR A 184 7.82 -9.64 -8.27
C THR A 184 6.77 -8.62 -7.81
N THR A 185 5.47 -8.97 -7.74
CA THR A 185 4.38 -7.98 -7.65
C THR A 185 3.48 -8.03 -6.41
N SER A 186 3.40 -9.12 -5.63
CA SER A 186 2.17 -9.30 -4.83
C SER A 186 2.39 -9.59 -3.34
N SER A 187 1.85 -8.70 -2.50
CA SER A 187 1.49 -8.98 -1.09
C SER A 187 0.28 -9.91 -1.09
N LEU A 188 0.45 -11.16 -0.66
CA LEU A 188 -0.47 -12.25 -0.99
C LEU A 188 -1.66 -12.43 -0.03
N ILE A 189 -1.70 -11.73 1.11
CA ILE A 189 -2.75 -11.93 2.11
C ILE A 189 -3.98 -11.08 1.81
N ALA A 190 -5.06 -11.73 1.39
CA ALA A 190 -6.39 -11.14 1.22
C ALA A 190 -7.15 -11.19 2.57
N GLY A 191 -6.86 -10.29 3.51
CA GLY A 191 -7.68 -10.19 4.72
C GLY A 191 -7.00 -9.71 5.98
N SER A 192 -6.83 -8.40 6.11
CA SER A 192 -6.97 -7.67 7.37
C SER A 192 -7.02 -6.19 7.01
N GLY A 193 -7.97 -5.44 7.59
CA GLY A 193 -8.29 -4.04 7.26
C GLY A 193 -7.20 -3.00 7.56
N LEU A 194 -5.99 -3.23 7.08
CA LEU A 194 -4.83 -2.34 7.10
C LEU A 194 -4.33 -1.99 5.68
N VAL A 195 -5.06 -2.39 4.64
CA VAL A 195 -4.77 -2.06 3.24
C VAL A 195 -5.32 -0.66 2.96
N GLY A 196 -4.51 0.38 3.18
CA GLY A 196 -4.94 1.77 2.95
C GLY A 196 -3.91 2.86 3.27
N SER A 197 -2.74 2.51 3.84
CA SER A 197 -1.64 3.47 3.94
C SER A 197 -0.45 2.95 3.13
N ALA A 198 0.19 3.86 2.39
CA ALA A 198 1.44 3.66 1.67
C ALA A 198 2.59 3.08 2.54
N ALA A 199 2.37 2.81 3.84
CA ALA A 199 3.29 2.10 4.71
C ALA A 199 3.37 0.58 4.41
N ILE A 200 2.31 -0.06 3.88
CA ILE A 200 2.42 -1.47 3.45
C ILE A 200 3.01 -1.55 2.04
N SER A 201 2.71 -0.59 1.17
CA SER A 201 3.46 -0.40 -0.08
C SER A 201 4.92 0.04 0.16
N GLY A 202 5.25 0.58 1.34
CA GLY A 202 6.61 1.01 1.69
C GLY A 202 7.48 -0.07 2.32
N VAL A 203 6.88 -1.02 3.05
CA VAL A 203 7.60 -2.13 3.71
C VAL A 203 7.42 -3.48 2.98
N LEU A 204 6.51 -3.55 2.00
CA LEU A 204 6.49 -4.62 1.00
C LEU A 204 6.79 -4.15 -0.43
N GLY A 205 6.68 -2.85 -0.76
CA GLY A 205 7.37 -2.28 -1.93
C GLY A 205 8.88 -2.09 -1.71
N SER A 206 9.35 -2.43 -0.51
CA SER A 206 10.73 -2.81 -0.25
C SER A 206 11.04 -4.28 -0.60
N THR A 207 10.29 -4.94 -1.49
CA THR A 207 10.90 -5.96 -2.37
C THR A 207 11.77 -5.30 -3.45
N ALA A 208 11.68 -3.99 -3.66
CA ALA A 208 12.81 -3.23 -4.19
C ALA A 208 13.99 -3.14 -3.20
N THR A 209 13.82 -3.50 -1.92
CA THR A 209 14.86 -3.42 -0.86
C THR A 209 15.34 -4.76 -0.32
N PHE A 210 14.68 -5.89 -0.62
CA PHE A 210 15.36 -7.18 -0.63
C PHE A 210 16.27 -7.32 -1.87
N LEU A 211 15.96 -6.55 -2.92
CA LEU A 211 16.84 -6.23 -4.04
C LEU A 211 17.59 -4.89 -3.86
N GLY A 212 17.55 -4.25 -2.69
CA GLY A 212 17.92 -2.83 -2.54
C GLY A 212 18.69 -2.45 -1.29
N SER A 213 19.59 -3.31 -0.86
CA SER A 213 20.83 -2.81 -0.26
C SER A 213 22.00 -3.28 -1.13
N ARG A 214 22.30 -2.48 -2.17
CA ARG A 214 23.40 -2.65 -3.16
C ARG A 214 23.20 -3.67 -4.31
N ALA A 215 22.08 -3.65 -5.04
CA ALA A 215 22.02 -4.39 -6.31
C ALA A 215 20.93 -3.88 -7.28
N VAL A 216 21.11 -2.69 -7.85
CA VAL A 216 20.66 -2.49 -9.24
C VAL A 216 21.56 -3.39 -10.08
N GLY A 217 21.12 -4.62 -10.39
CA GLY A 217 21.73 -5.44 -11.45
C GLY A 217 21.96 -6.95 -11.29
N THR A 218 21.60 -7.67 -10.21
CA THR A 218 22.13 -9.06 -10.03
C THR A 218 21.18 -10.18 -9.58
N LEU A 219 19.89 -10.14 -9.93
CA LEU A 219 19.23 -11.43 -10.28
C LEU A 219 19.55 -11.87 -11.73
N ALA A 220 20.19 -10.99 -12.49
CA ALA A 220 21.00 -11.31 -13.68
C ALA A 220 22.46 -11.63 -13.31
N GLY A 221 22.73 -12.05 -12.07
CA GLY A 221 24.02 -12.59 -11.64
C GLY A 221 24.11 -14.10 -11.91
N PRO A 222 25.32 -14.69 -11.86
CA PRO A 222 25.55 -16.13 -12.11
C PRO A 222 24.58 -17.03 -11.33
N ILE A 223 24.31 -16.74 -10.04
CA ILE A 223 23.49 -17.59 -9.17
C ILE A 223 22.05 -17.78 -9.67
N GLY A 224 21.40 -16.74 -10.21
CA GLY A 224 20.04 -16.82 -10.73
C GLY A 224 19.91 -17.70 -11.98
N MET A 225 21.04 -17.92 -12.68
CA MET A 225 21.10 -18.70 -13.93
C MET A 225 21.49 -20.17 -13.72
N ILE A 226 22.11 -20.56 -12.60
CA ILE A 226 22.74 -21.90 -12.49
C ILE A 226 21.82 -22.96 -11.84
N ILE A 227 20.74 -22.58 -11.16
CA ILE A 227 19.89 -23.53 -10.43
C ILE A 227 19.04 -24.38 -11.41
N SER A 228 19.55 -25.55 -11.77
CA SER A 228 18.93 -26.47 -12.73
C SER A 228 17.84 -27.34 -12.11
N SER A 229 16.73 -27.54 -12.82
CA SER A 229 15.67 -28.51 -12.50
C SER A 229 15.96 -29.94 -12.98
N ALA A 230 17.15 -30.22 -13.53
CA ALA A 230 17.48 -31.53 -14.11
C ALA A 230 17.28 -32.71 -13.14
N TRP A 231 17.47 -32.48 -11.83
CA TRP A 231 17.23 -33.49 -10.80
C TRP A 231 15.78 -34.00 -10.76
N MET A 232 14.81 -33.17 -11.14
CA MET A 232 13.39 -33.51 -11.15
C MET A 232 13.03 -34.59 -12.19
N ILE A 233 13.84 -34.75 -13.24
CA ILE A 233 13.62 -35.75 -14.30
C ILE A 233 14.01 -37.16 -13.82
N ASN A 234 15.07 -37.27 -13.02
CA ASN A 234 15.64 -38.56 -12.63
C ASN A 234 14.91 -39.23 -11.45
N ASP A 235 14.25 -38.45 -10.60
CA ASP A 235 13.62 -38.94 -9.36
C ASP A 235 12.09 -39.11 -9.44
N ILE A 236 11.47 -38.86 -10.61
CA ILE A 236 10.02 -38.91 -10.80
C ILE A 236 9.66 -40.02 -11.79
N ALA A 237 9.41 -41.21 -11.26
CA ALA A 237 9.17 -42.42 -12.05
C ALA A 237 7.72 -42.56 -12.60
N GLY A 238 6.76 -41.74 -12.13
CA GLY A 238 5.34 -41.86 -12.48
C GLY A 238 4.69 -40.57 -12.99
N PRO A 239 3.72 -40.63 -13.93
CA PRO A 239 2.97 -39.45 -14.40
C PRO A 239 2.32 -38.63 -13.28
N ALA A 240 1.83 -39.29 -12.23
CA ALA A 240 1.25 -38.66 -11.05
C ALA A 240 2.26 -37.79 -10.30
N PHE A 241 3.47 -38.28 -10.07
CA PHE A 241 4.52 -37.57 -9.34
C PHE A 241 5.06 -36.36 -10.12
N ARG A 242 4.91 -36.32 -11.46
CA ARG A 242 5.24 -35.15 -12.29
C ARG A 242 4.32 -33.95 -12.06
N VAL A 243 3.16 -34.18 -11.44
CA VAL A 243 2.22 -33.14 -11.00
C VAL A 243 2.33 -32.93 -9.48
N THR A 244 2.34 -34.04 -8.74
CA THR A 244 2.31 -34.03 -7.27
C THR A 244 3.55 -33.41 -6.65
N VAL A 245 4.75 -33.70 -7.18
CA VAL A 245 6.00 -33.17 -6.61
C VAL A 245 6.08 -31.65 -6.79
N PRO A 246 5.89 -31.08 -8.00
CA PRO A 246 5.81 -29.63 -8.15
C PRO A 246 4.69 -28.98 -7.35
N ALA A 247 3.50 -29.60 -7.27
CA ALA A 247 2.39 -29.06 -6.50
C ALA A 247 2.72 -29.00 -5.00
N VAL A 248 3.32 -30.05 -4.44
CA VAL A 248 3.75 -30.08 -3.03
C VAL A 248 4.85 -29.05 -2.76
N ILE A 249 5.84 -28.92 -3.64
CA ILE A 249 6.88 -27.87 -3.54
C ILE A 249 6.24 -26.47 -3.55
N TYR A 250 5.26 -26.25 -4.43
CA TYR A 250 4.60 -24.96 -4.55
C TYR A 250 3.71 -24.64 -3.35
N VAL A 251 2.97 -25.62 -2.82
CA VAL A 251 2.19 -25.45 -1.57
C VAL A 251 3.12 -25.15 -0.39
N ALA A 252 4.27 -25.84 -0.28
CA ALA A 252 5.27 -25.56 0.73
C ALA A 252 5.85 -24.14 0.61
N PHE A 253 6.08 -23.66 -0.62
CA PHE A 253 6.46 -22.29 -0.89
C PHE A 253 5.38 -21.29 -0.45
N LEU A 254 4.12 -21.49 -0.86
CA LEU A 254 3.00 -20.63 -0.46
C LEU A 254 2.85 -20.57 1.06
N ARG A 255 3.03 -21.69 1.78
CA ARG A 255 3.01 -21.69 3.24
C ARG A 255 4.17 -20.88 3.83
N ARG A 256 5.38 -21.05 3.31
CA ARG A 256 6.56 -20.27 3.78
C ARG A 256 6.36 -18.78 3.57
N GLN A 257 5.80 -18.40 2.43
CA GLN A 257 5.43 -17.03 2.14
C GLN A 257 4.40 -16.50 3.13
N PHE A 258 3.28 -17.21 3.29
CA PHE A 258 2.21 -16.85 4.22
C PHE A 258 2.73 -16.66 5.66
N LEU A 259 3.58 -17.58 6.15
CA LEU A 259 4.16 -17.48 7.49
C LEU A 259 5.10 -16.28 7.63
N TYR A 260 5.94 -16.01 6.62
CA TYR A 260 6.84 -14.86 6.61
C TYR A 260 6.06 -13.55 6.60
N GLU A 261 5.08 -13.41 5.70
CA GLU A 261 4.22 -12.22 5.62
C GLU A 261 3.46 -11.99 6.93
N LYS A 262 2.89 -13.04 7.53
CA LYS A 262 2.20 -12.95 8.82
C LYS A 262 3.12 -12.50 9.95
N GLU A 263 4.37 -12.94 9.98
CA GLU A 263 5.35 -12.50 10.96
C GLU A 263 5.76 -11.04 10.72
N MET A 264 5.97 -10.64 9.47
CA MET A 264 6.26 -9.25 9.11
C MET A 264 5.11 -8.31 9.48
N ILE A 265 3.86 -8.69 9.21
CA ILE A 265 2.68 -7.91 9.61
C ILE A 265 2.64 -7.75 11.13
N LYS A 266 2.87 -8.83 11.90
CA LYS A 266 2.94 -8.75 13.37
C LYS A 266 4.06 -7.84 13.85
N GLN A 267 5.24 -7.91 13.24
CA GLN A 267 6.38 -7.06 13.58
C GLN A 267 6.08 -5.61 13.24
N MET A 268 5.52 -5.32 12.07
CA MET A 268 5.08 -3.98 11.68
C MET A 268 4.00 -3.43 12.61
N GLU A 269 3.02 -4.25 12.99
CA GLU A 269 2.03 -3.87 13.99
C GLU A 269 2.67 -3.61 15.35
N ALA A 270 3.64 -4.43 15.76
CA ALA A 270 4.36 -4.27 17.01
C ALA A 270 5.23 -3.01 17.00
N GLU A 271 5.95 -2.73 15.91
CA GLU A 271 6.74 -1.52 15.69
C GLU A 271 5.85 -0.28 15.60
N GLN A 272 4.69 -0.36 14.95
CA GLN A 272 3.70 0.71 14.97
C GLN A 272 3.17 0.90 16.39
N LYS A 273 2.76 -0.17 17.08
CA LYS A 273 2.33 -0.13 18.49
C LYS A 273 3.43 0.39 19.41
N GLU A 274 4.70 0.13 19.12
CA GLU A 274 5.85 0.59 19.89
C GLU A 274 6.19 2.04 19.56
N LYS A 275 6.15 2.47 18.30
CA LYS A 275 6.25 3.87 17.90
C LYS A 275 5.13 4.70 18.53
N VAL A 276 3.91 4.19 18.47
CA VAL A 276 2.72 4.71 19.16
C VAL A 276 2.94 4.65 20.68
N SER A 277 3.45 3.58 21.26
CA SER A 277 3.72 3.48 22.71
C SER A 277 4.85 4.40 23.19
N ASN A 278 5.84 4.67 22.36
CA ASN A 278 6.95 5.57 22.66
C ASN A 278 6.52 7.04 22.45
N LEU A 279 5.56 7.31 21.55
CA LEU A 279 4.80 8.57 21.50
C LEU A 279 3.92 8.76 22.75
N ASN A 280 3.39 7.66 23.32
CA ASN A 280 2.55 7.66 24.52
C ASN A 280 3.27 8.03 25.83
N LYS A 281 4.61 8.18 25.82
CA LYS A 281 5.35 8.80 26.94
C LYS A 281 5.19 10.33 26.98
N GLY A 282 4.33 10.90 26.14
CA GLY A 282 3.98 12.31 26.10
C GLY A 282 2.83 12.70 27.04
N LYS A 283 2.68 14.03 27.22
CA LYS A 283 1.55 14.65 27.92
C LYS A 283 0.22 14.17 27.31
N LYS A 284 -0.69 13.68 28.15
CA LYS A 284 -2.09 13.41 27.79
C LYS A 284 -2.94 14.68 27.95
N TYR A 285 -3.97 14.82 27.13
CA TYR A 285 -4.81 16.02 27.01
C TYR A 285 -6.29 15.70 27.27
N SER A 286 -7.04 16.67 27.79
CA SER A 286 -8.50 16.67 27.74
C SER A 286 -9.03 16.85 26.32
N ALA A 287 -10.32 16.58 26.06
CA ALA A 287 -10.86 16.77 24.71
C ALA A 287 -10.79 18.25 24.31
N THR A 288 -11.18 19.17 25.21
CA THR A 288 -11.03 20.62 25.00
C THR A 288 -9.60 21.00 24.60
N GLU A 289 -8.57 20.48 25.27
CA GLU A 289 -7.17 20.78 24.92
C GLU A 289 -6.79 20.26 23.53
N LEU A 290 -7.26 19.07 23.13
CA LEU A 290 -6.99 18.52 21.79
C LEU A 290 -7.69 19.32 20.68
N PHE A 291 -8.93 19.71 20.92
CA PHE A 291 -9.70 20.53 20.00
C PHE A 291 -9.19 21.96 19.87
N ASN A 292 -8.39 22.44 20.82
CA ASN A 292 -7.84 23.79 20.87
C ASN A 292 -6.34 23.82 20.57
N GLN A 293 -5.74 22.73 20.06
CA GLN A 293 -4.38 22.79 19.54
C GLN A 293 -4.28 23.81 18.42
N GLU A 294 -3.18 24.54 18.32
CA GLU A 294 -2.95 25.48 17.22
C GLU A 294 -2.37 24.73 16.02
N LEU A 295 -2.99 24.87 14.85
CA LEU A 295 -2.56 24.25 13.60
C LEU A 295 -2.25 25.32 12.56
N ASN A 296 -1.06 25.26 11.95
CA ASN A 296 -0.59 26.24 10.97
C ASN A 296 -0.28 25.55 9.64
N ILE A 297 -1.01 25.93 8.58
CA ILE A 297 -0.88 25.36 7.24
C ILE A 297 -0.31 26.40 6.29
N LEU A 298 0.80 26.09 5.62
CA LEU A 298 1.33 26.91 4.54
C LEU A 298 0.87 26.38 3.19
N ILE A 299 0.30 27.24 2.35
CA ILE A 299 -0.14 26.92 0.99
C ILE A 299 0.75 27.65 0.00
N VAL A 300 1.38 26.87 -0.89
CA VAL A 300 2.36 27.36 -1.87
C VAL A 300 1.94 26.96 -3.28
N GLY A 301 2.30 27.74 -4.30
CA GLY A 301 2.00 27.41 -5.70
C GLY A 301 2.07 28.61 -6.62
N GLY A 302 2.16 28.36 -7.94
CA GLY A 302 2.25 29.39 -8.97
C GLY A 302 1.04 30.33 -9.03
N THR A 303 1.19 31.48 -9.70
CA THR A 303 0.07 32.40 -9.94
C THR A 303 -1.01 31.69 -10.77
N GLY A 304 -2.25 31.72 -10.28
CA GLY A 304 -3.35 31.06 -10.96
C GLY A 304 -3.40 29.53 -10.80
N ALA A 305 -2.50 28.89 -10.02
CA ALA A 305 -2.61 27.47 -9.67
C ALA A 305 -3.90 27.13 -8.89
N GLY A 306 -4.52 28.14 -8.29
CA GLY A 306 -5.84 28.04 -7.65
C GLY A 306 -5.81 27.96 -6.13
N LYS A 307 -4.70 28.33 -5.48
CA LYS A 307 -4.55 28.40 -4.01
C LYS A 307 -5.76 29.01 -3.30
N SER A 308 -6.15 30.21 -3.72
CA SER A 308 -7.28 30.96 -3.16
C SER A 308 -8.61 30.22 -3.31
N SER A 309 -8.85 29.56 -4.44
CA SER A 309 -10.04 28.73 -4.65
C SER A 309 -10.04 27.50 -3.75
N THR A 310 -8.87 26.90 -3.53
CA THR A 310 -8.69 25.75 -2.65
C THR A 310 -8.97 26.09 -1.19
N ILE A 311 -8.44 27.23 -0.72
CA ILE A 311 -8.69 27.73 0.64
C ILE A 311 -10.19 27.89 0.87
N LYS A 312 -10.89 28.52 -0.07
CA LYS A 312 -12.34 28.70 0.03
C LYS A 312 -13.10 27.38 0.01
N ALA A 313 -12.77 26.50 -0.93
CA ALA A 313 -13.43 25.20 -1.04
C ALA A 313 -13.31 24.38 0.26
N LEU A 314 -12.14 24.42 0.91
CA LEU A 314 -11.89 23.66 2.14
C LEU A 314 -12.40 24.33 3.42
N PHE A 315 -12.36 25.66 3.53
CA PHE A 315 -12.46 26.35 4.82
C PHE A 315 -13.45 27.54 4.87
N GLU A 316 -14.13 27.89 3.77
CA GLU A 316 -15.12 28.99 3.78
C GLU A 316 -16.40 28.59 4.55
N THR A 317 -16.77 29.39 5.55
CA THR A 317 -17.96 29.16 6.39
C THR A 317 -18.64 30.49 6.76
N GLU A 318 -19.94 30.48 7.11
CA GLU A 318 -20.71 31.70 7.41
C GLU A 318 -20.17 32.53 8.60
N GLY A 319 -19.35 31.95 9.48
CA GLY A 319 -18.73 32.63 10.62
C GLY A 319 -17.36 33.26 10.34
N TYR A 320 -16.72 32.87 9.24
CA TYR A 320 -15.43 33.40 8.80
C TYR A 320 -15.52 33.65 7.29
N ASN A 321 -16.11 34.79 6.93
CA ASN A 321 -16.10 35.21 5.53
C ASN A 321 -14.66 35.59 5.16
N LEU A 322 -13.98 34.66 4.48
CA LEU A 322 -12.63 34.88 4.00
C LEU A 322 -12.73 35.85 2.82
N ASP A 323 -12.41 37.13 3.06
CA ASP A 323 -12.37 38.17 2.03
C ASP A 323 -11.17 37.94 1.08
N ILE A 324 -11.29 36.88 0.30
CA ILE A 324 -10.30 36.42 -0.66
C ILE A 324 -10.85 36.75 -2.04
N GLU A 325 -10.21 37.72 -2.71
CA GLU A 325 -10.52 38.06 -4.10
C GLU A 325 -10.08 36.95 -5.06
N ILE A 326 -11.03 36.37 -5.80
CA ILE A 326 -10.74 35.38 -6.86
C ILE A 326 -10.70 36.09 -8.22
N ASN A 327 -9.56 36.66 -8.58
CA ASN A 327 -9.38 37.30 -9.89
C ASN A 327 -9.01 36.26 -10.96
N SER A 328 -9.76 36.20 -12.07
CA SER A 328 -9.53 35.23 -13.16
C SER A 328 -8.53 35.69 -14.22
N GLY A 329 -7.97 36.90 -14.08
CA GLY A 329 -6.87 37.39 -14.90
C GLY A 329 -5.59 37.25 -14.09
N GLY A 330 -4.54 36.67 -14.67
CA GLY A 330 -3.24 36.38 -14.02
C GLY A 330 -2.43 37.63 -13.63
N LYS A 331 -3.06 38.63 -13.00
CA LYS A 331 -2.35 39.69 -12.29
C LYS A 331 -2.13 39.22 -10.85
N PRO A 332 -0.89 39.24 -10.34
CA PRO A 332 -0.61 38.78 -8.98
C PRO A 332 -1.37 39.63 -7.95
N VAL A 333 -2.24 38.97 -7.18
CA VAL A 333 -3.09 39.59 -6.14
C VAL A 333 -2.38 39.67 -4.77
N THR A 334 -1.20 39.06 -4.64
CA THR A 334 -0.51 38.84 -3.36
C THR A 334 0.99 39.10 -3.50
N GLN A 335 1.50 40.19 -2.91
CA GLN A 335 2.93 40.53 -2.82
C GLN A 335 3.57 40.09 -1.48
N GLU A 336 2.74 39.72 -0.50
CA GLU A 336 3.12 39.26 0.84
C GLU A 336 2.40 37.95 1.18
N ILE A 337 2.93 37.20 2.16
CA ILE A 337 2.25 36.02 2.71
C ILE A 337 1.03 36.51 3.47
N LYS A 338 -0.17 36.09 3.05
CA LYS A 338 -1.42 36.45 3.73
C LYS A 338 -1.73 35.41 4.81
N GLU A 339 -2.04 35.87 6.01
CA GLU A 339 -2.49 35.01 7.12
C GLU A 339 -4.02 35.06 7.23
N TYR A 340 -4.66 33.89 7.20
CA TYR A 340 -6.09 33.72 7.50
C TYR A 340 -6.23 32.94 8.80
N LYS A 341 -6.69 33.61 9.86
CA LYS A 341 -6.88 33.00 11.18
C LYS A 341 -8.32 32.54 11.38
N LEU A 342 -8.53 31.23 11.34
CA LEU A 342 -9.80 30.54 11.59
C LEU A 342 -9.77 29.96 13.01
N GLY A 343 -9.93 30.82 14.02
CA GLY A 343 -9.80 30.41 15.43
C GLY A 343 -8.39 29.88 15.75
N ASN A 344 -8.29 28.57 15.96
CA ASN A 344 -7.04 27.84 16.24
C ASN A 344 -6.42 27.15 15.01
N LEU A 345 -6.97 27.38 13.81
CA LEU A 345 -6.33 27.06 12.53
C LEU A 345 -5.84 28.36 11.88
N THR A 346 -4.59 28.41 11.45
CA THR A 346 -4.05 29.53 10.66
C THR A 346 -3.59 29.03 9.30
N ILE A 347 -4.03 29.68 8.24
CA ILE A 347 -3.62 29.41 6.86
C ILE A 347 -2.71 30.53 6.40
N TYR A 348 -1.52 30.18 5.92
CA TYR A 348 -0.55 31.08 5.33
C TYR A 348 -0.60 30.89 3.81
N ASP A 349 -1.14 31.84 3.08
CA ASP A 349 -1.22 31.82 1.61
C ASP A 349 -0.01 32.54 1.03
N SER A 350 0.87 31.80 0.36
CA SER A 350 2.07 32.38 -0.24
C SER A 350 1.71 33.24 -1.45
N PRO A 351 2.56 34.22 -1.80
CA PRO A 351 2.47 34.85 -3.12
C PRO A 351 2.60 33.79 -4.24
N GLY A 352 1.99 34.08 -5.39
CA GLY A 352 2.20 33.29 -6.61
C GLY A 352 3.64 33.41 -7.09
N LEU A 353 4.21 32.28 -7.50
CA LEU A 353 5.56 32.19 -8.06
C LEU A 353 5.45 32.09 -9.59
N GLY A 354 6.35 32.71 -10.34
CA GLY A 354 6.39 32.61 -11.81
C GLY A 354 6.00 33.85 -12.62
N ASP A 355 5.86 35.04 -12.02
CA ASP A 355 5.50 36.27 -12.75
C ASP A 355 6.71 37.16 -13.15
N SER A 356 7.88 37.03 -12.49
CA SER A 356 9.17 37.65 -12.91
C SER A 356 10.36 37.15 -12.05
N GLY A 357 11.49 36.81 -12.68
CA GLY A 357 12.61 36.10 -12.02
C GLY A 357 13.31 36.80 -10.84
N GLU A 358 13.20 38.13 -10.70
CA GLU A 358 13.71 38.85 -9.51
C GLU A 358 12.76 38.75 -8.31
N ASN A 359 11.43 38.70 -8.53
CA ASN A 359 10.43 38.60 -7.46
C ASN A 359 10.34 37.18 -6.86
N ASP A 360 10.65 36.15 -7.66
CA ASP A 360 10.58 34.75 -7.20
C ASP A 360 11.59 34.43 -6.09
N ASN A 361 12.80 35.01 -6.16
CA ASN A 361 13.81 34.83 -5.11
C ASN A 361 13.38 35.46 -3.77
N GLU A 362 12.70 36.62 -3.82
CA GLU A 362 12.17 37.27 -2.64
C GLU A 362 11.02 36.46 -2.03
N HIS A 363 10.11 35.95 -2.87
CA HIS A 363 9.02 35.08 -2.43
C HIS A 363 9.53 33.77 -1.80
N MET A 364 10.54 33.12 -2.40
CA MET A 364 11.19 31.94 -1.82
C MET A 364 11.86 32.26 -0.48
N LYS A 365 12.47 33.45 -0.34
CA LYS A 365 13.06 33.91 0.93
C LYS A 365 11.99 34.08 2.01
N LYS A 366 10.82 34.63 1.67
CA LYS A 366 9.68 34.76 2.60
C LYS A 366 9.18 33.38 3.07
N ILE A 367 9.01 32.44 2.14
CA ILE A 367 8.62 31.04 2.44
C ILE A 367 9.65 30.38 3.37
N LYS A 368 10.94 30.49 3.02
CA LYS A 368 12.04 29.97 3.85
C LYS A 368 12.00 30.53 5.27
N ASN A 369 11.88 31.85 5.41
CA ASN A 369 11.87 32.49 6.73
C ASN A 369 10.71 31.97 7.58
N LEU A 370 9.52 31.84 7.00
CA LEU A 370 8.34 31.32 7.69
C LEU A 370 8.51 29.85 8.11
N LEU A 371 9.14 29.01 7.27
CA LEU A 371 9.43 27.61 7.61
C LEU A 371 10.49 27.48 8.72
N LEU A 372 11.39 28.46 8.86
CA LEU A 372 12.40 28.50 9.92
C LEU A 372 11.88 29.08 11.24
N GLU A 373 10.73 29.76 11.23
CA GLU A 373 10.12 30.28 12.45
C GLU A 373 9.76 29.15 13.41
N LYS A 374 10.01 29.40 14.70
CA LYS A 374 9.71 28.46 15.78
C LYS A 374 8.69 29.05 16.74
N ASP A 375 7.83 28.20 17.28
CA ASP A 375 6.92 28.56 18.36
C ASP A 375 7.67 28.81 19.67
N SER A 376 6.94 29.26 20.70
CA SER A 376 7.47 29.52 22.04
C SER A 376 8.06 28.29 22.74
N LYS A 377 7.85 27.09 22.19
CA LYS A 377 8.37 25.80 22.69
C LYS A 377 9.52 25.28 21.83
N GLY A 378 9.96 26.03 20.82
CA GLY A 378 11.06 25.65 19.92
C GLY A 378 10.68 24.68 18.81
N ASN A 379 9.38 24.38 18.61
CA ASN A 379 8.91 23.57 17.47
C ASN A 379 8.76 24.45 16.23
N ALA A 380 8.86 23.85 15.04
CA ALA A 380 8.54 24.56 13.79
C ALA A 380 7.13 25.18 13.86
N LYS A 381 7.00 26.44 13.43
CA LYS A 381 5.72 27.17 13.43
C LYS A 381 4.73 26.56 12.44
N ILE A 382 5.20 26.17 11.26
CA ILE A 382 4.38 25.55 10.19
C ILE A 382 4.30 24.04 10.41
N ASP A 383 3.08 23.52 10.45
CA ASP A 383 2.80 22.10 10.69
C ASP A 383 2.71 21.29 9.40
N LEU A 384 2.26 21.90 8.31
CA LEU A 384 2.01 21.23 7.04
C LEU A 384 2.21 22.21 5.89
N VAL A 385 2.74 21.70 4.77
CA VAL A 385 2.88 22.47 3.53
C VAL A 385 2.05 21.81 2.43
N LEU A 386 1.06 22.55 1.91
CA LEU A 386 0.25 22.16 0.76
C LEU A 386 0.77 22.88 -0.49
N VAL A 387 1.33 22.14 -1.43
CA VAL A 387 1.81 22.66 -2.70
C VAL A 387 0.73 22.46 -3.77
N VAL A 388 0.13 23.55 -4.22
CA VAL A 388 -0.93 23.56 -5.24
C VAL A 388 -0.32 23.81 -6.60
N VAL A 389 -0.54 22.87 -7.52
CA VAL A 389 -0.04 22.91 -8.90
C VAL A 389 -1.24 22.88 -9.85
N ALA A 390 -1.20 23.60 -10.97
CA ALA A 390 -2.24 23.45 -11.99
C ALA A 390 -1.98 22.19 -12.85
N ALA A 391 -2.99 21.34 -13.03
CA ALA A 391 -2.92 20.13 -13.86
C ALA A 391 -2.98 20.42 -15.39
N THR A 392 -3.19 21.68 -15.77
CA THR A 392 -3.35 22.09 -17.19
C THR A 392 -2.03 22.05 -17.95
N VAL A 393 -2.05 21.57 -19.19
CA VAL A 393 -0.88 21.51 -20.09
C VAL A 393 -0.29 22.92 -20.31
N GLY A 394 1.01 23.06 -20.06
CA GLY A 394 1.78 24.26 -20.48
C GLY A 394 1.99 25.38 -19.46
N ARG A 395 1.78 25.19 -18.14
CA ARG A 395 2.15 26.20 -17.13
C ARG A 395 2.83 25.66 -15.87
N ASP A 396 3.89 26.37 -15.47
CA ASP A 396 4.41 26.58 -14.10
C ASP A 396 4.90 25.38 -13.26
N LEU A 397 5.16 24.24 -13.90
CA LEU A 397 5.72 23.10 -13.18
C LEU A 397 7.18 23.35 -12.75
N GLU A 398 7.96 24.06 -13.57
CA GLU A 398 9.37 24.37 -13.30
C GLU A 398 9.57 25.33 -12.11
N SER A 399 8.78 26.40 -12.03
CA SER A 399 8.81 27.34 -10.89
C SER A 399 8.35 26.66 -9.60
N THR A 400 7.33 25.80 -9.69
CA THR A 400 6.86 24.99 -8.56
C THR A 400 7.94 24.02 -8.09
N TYR A 401 8.60 23.31 -9.02
CA TYR A 401 9.71 22.41 -8.67
C TYR A 401 10.86 23.15 -8.03
N LYS A 402 11.25 24.30 -8.58
CA LYS A 402 12.29 25.15 -8.01
C LYS A 402 11.94 25.53 -6.57
N THR A 403 10.68 25.92 -6.33
CA THR A 403 10.19 26.28 -4.99
C THR A 403 10.23 25.11 -4.02
N ILE A 404 9.75 23.93 -4.44
CA ILE A 404 9.81 22.71 -3.64
C ILE A 404 11.27 22.43 -3.26
N LYS A 405 12.17 22.44 -4.25
CA LYS A 405 13.58 22.08 -4.09
C LYS A 405 14.39 23.09 -3.27
N GLU A 406 14.18 24.38 -3.49
CA GLU A 406 15.04 25.44 -2.94
C GLU A 406 14.45 26.10 -1.69
N ALA A 407 13.11 26.16 -1.57
CA ALA A 407 12.44 26.93 -0.52
C ALA A 407 11.68 26.07 0.51
N ILE A 408 11.26 24.85 0.16
CA ILE A 408 10.45 24.00 1.06
C ILE A 408 11.29 22.83 1.59
N MET A 409 11.80 22.00 0.69
CA MET A 409 12.51 20.76 1.02
C MET A 409 13.71 20.97 1.93
N PRO A 410 14.56 22.02 1.79
CA PRO A 410 15.71 22.16 2.68
C PRO A 410 15.33 22.54 4.13
N TYR A 411 14.16 23.15 4.34
CA TYR A 411 13.80 23.79 5.61
C TYR A 411 12.67 23.10 6.37
N MET A 412 11.89 22.23 5.72
CA MET A 412 10.89 21.43 6.41
C MET A 412 11.55 20.21 7.06
N GLU A 413 11.60 20.11 8.39
CA GLU A 413 12.27 18.98 9.07
C GLU A 413 11.64 17.62 8.70
N GLU A 414 10.30 17.54 8.75
CA GLU A 414 9.52 16.33 8.47
C GLU A 414 8.92 16.41 7.07
N LYS A 415 9.60 15.78 6.10
CA LYS A 415 9.23 15.85 4.67
C LYS A 415 7.90 15.18 4.39
N GLU A 416 7.52 14.20 5.20
CA GLU A 416 6.23 13.52 5.09
C GLU A 416 5.05 14.47 5.29
N ARG A 417 5.24 15.69 5.83
CA ARG A 417 4.19 16.70 6.02
C ARG A 417 4.00 17.63 4.81
N ILE A 418 4.64 17.31 3.69
CA ILE A 418 4.44 17.99 2.40
C ILE A 418 3.42 17.20 1.59
N LEU A 419 2.40 17.89 1.09
CA LEU A 419 1.39 17.34 0.17
C LEU A 419 1.39 18.14 -1.12
N ILE A 420 1.44 17.46 -2.26
CA ILE A 420 1.34 18.09 -3.57
C ILE A 420 -0.04 17.77 -4.14
N ALA A 421 -0.75 18.81 -4.56
CA ALA A 421 -2.13 18.70 -5.02
C ALA A 421 -2.31 19.40 -6.37
N LEU A 422 -2.57 18.61 -7.41
CA LEU A 422 -2.82 19.08 -8.77
C LEU A 422 -4.27 19.55 -8.87
N ASN A 423 -4.46 20.87 -8.81
CA ASN A 423 -5.75 21.51 -8.98
C ASN A 423 -6.10 21.64 -10.47
N LYS A 424 -7.39 21.90 -10.75
CA LYS A 424 -7.94 22.04 -12.09
C LYS A 424 -7.81 20.78 -12.93
N CYS A 425 -7.95 19.61 -12.31
CA CYS A 425 -7.94 18.34 -13.02
C CYS A 425 -9.08 18.25 -14.05
N ASP A 426 -10.18 19.00 -13.85
CA ASP A 426 -11.29 19.19 -14.78
C ASP A 426 -10.89 19.86 -16.11
N LYS A 427 -9.65 20.33 -16.22
CA LYS A 427 -9.09 21.05 -17.39
C LYS A 427 -7.75 20.48 -17.84
N ALA A 428 -7.40 19.27 -17.40
CA ALA A 428 -6.11 18.65 -17.73
C ALA A 428 -6.04 18.10 -19.16
N GLY A 429 -7.18 17.96 -19.85
CA GLY A 429 -7.27 17.49 -21.23
C GLY A 429 -6.40 18.33 -22.16
N ALA A 430 -5.57 17.66 -22.95
CA ALA A 430 -4.70 18.29 -23.96
C ALA A 430 -5.41 18.51 -25.30
N ASP A 431 -6.46 17.73 -25.57
CA ASP A 431 -7.27 17.72 -26.78
C ASP A 431 -8.69 18.23 -26.46
N GLU A 432 -9.34 18.89 -27.42
CA GLU A 432 -10.74 19.32 -27.32
C GLU A 432 -11.70 18.12 -27.17
N ASP A 433 -11.28 16.94 -27.65
CA ASP A 433 -12.06 15.70 -27.54
C ASP A 433 -11.95 15.01 -26.15
N ILE A 434 -10.99 15.40 -25.31
CA ILE A 434 -10.79 14.83 -23.97
C ILE A 434 -11.29 15.82 -22.92
N GLU A 435 -12.59 15.79 -22.66
CA GLU A 435 -13.25 16.67 -21.70
C GLU A 435 -13.61 15.99 -20.37
N PHE A 436 -13.64 16.79 -19.30
CA PHE A 436 -14.28 16.41 -18.04
C PHE A 436 -15.80 16.26 -18.22
N ASP A 437 -16.39 15.21 -17.63
CA ASP A 437 -17.85 15.03 -17.63
C ASP A 437 -18.49 16.08 -16.72
N LYS A 438 -18.95 17.17 -17.34
CA LYS A 438 -19.57 18.32 -16.67
C LYS A 438 -20.97 18.00 -16.13
N GLU A 439 -21.64 16.97 -16.63
CA GLU A 439 -23.00 16.60 -16.22
C GLU A 439 -22.97 15.77 -14.94
N ASN A 440 -22.09 14.76 -14.90
CA ASN A 440 -21.93 13.88 -13.74
C ASN A 440 -20.87 14.36 -12.74
N ASN A 441 -20.08 15.37 -13.12
CA ASN A 441 -18.95 15.91 -12.35
C ASN A 441 -17.90 14.82 -12.05
N GLN A 442 -17.43 14.14 -13.10
CA GLN A 442 -16.52 13.00 -13.05
C GLN A 442 -15.43 13.08 -14.12
N LEU A 443 -14.32 12.37 -13.89
CA LEU A 443 -13.28 12.18 -14.90
C LEU A 443 -13.75 11.15 -15.93
N THR A 444 -13.40 11.38 -17.21
CA THR A 444 -13.43 10.31 -18.22
C THR A 444 -12.19 9.42 -18.04
N PRO A 445 -12.23 8.14 -18.49
CA PRO A 445 -11.08 7.25 -18.41
C PRO A 445 -9.81 7.82 -19.04
N GLU A 446 -9.93 8.51 -20.17
CA GLU A 446 -8.81 9.12 -20.89
C GLU A 446 -8.20 10.29 -20.11
N LEU A 447 -9.05 11.11 -19.47
CA LEU A 447 -8.58 12.21 -18.63
C LEU A 447 -7.92 11.71 -17.34
N GLU A 448 -8.44 10.61 -16.77
CA GLU A 448 -7.85 9.94 -15.62
C GLU A 448 -6.46 9.40 -15.94
N GLU A 449 -6.26 8.73 -17.08
CA GLU A 449 -4.96 8.23 -17.53
C GLU A 449 -3.91 9.35 -17.62
N ILE A 450 -4.26 10.48 -18.24
CA ILE A 450 -3.40 11.68 -18.32
C ILE A 450 -2.99 12.17 -16.93
N LEU A 451 -3.94 12.23 -15.99
CA LEU A 451 -3.68 12.71 -14.63
C LEU A 451 -2.79 11.74 -13.85
N GLU A 452 -2.99 10.43 -14.00
CA GLU A 452 -2.16 9.42 -13.35
C GLU A 452 -0.72 9.44 -13.91
N GLU A 453 -0.54 9.64 -15.22
CA GLU A 453 0.78 9.86 -15.81
C GLU A 453 1.46 11.11 -15.27
N GLN A 454 0.72 12.23 -15.14
CA GLN A 454 1.24 13.46 -14.53
C GLN A 454 1.66 13.24 -13.07
N VAL A 455 0.84 12.55 -12.29
CA VAL A 455 1.14 12.19 -10.90
C VAL A 455 2.43 11.38 -10.83
N LYS A 456 2.56 10.34 -11.67
CA LYS A 456 3.75 9.48 -11.73
C LYS A 456 5.00 10.29 -12.09
N ALA A 457 4.93 11.12 -13.13
CA ALA A 457 6.05 11.94 -13.58
C ALA A 457 6.52 12.94 -12.51
N ILE A 458 5.59 13.58 -11.79
CA ILE A 458 5.90 14.51 -10.70
C ILE A 458 6.59 13.79 -9.53
N LYS A 459 6.07 12.62 -9.13
CA LYS A 459 6.66 11.80 -8.08
C LYS A 459 8.09 11.37 -8.43
N GLU A 460 8.28 10.81 -9.63
CA GLU A 460 9.58 10.34 -10.10
C GLU A 460 10.61 11.48 -10.16
N ARG A 461 10.22 12.64 -10.66
CA ARG A 461 11.11 13.81 -10.75
C ARG A 461 11.53 14.33 -9.38
N ILE A 462 10.59 14.49 -8.45
CA ILE A 462 10.91 14.97 -7.10
C ILE A 462 11.80 13.95 -6.38
N LYS A 463 11.49 12.66 -6.49
CA LYS A 463 12.31 11.59 -5.91
C LYS A 463 13.73 11.58 -6.48
N THR A 464 13.87 11.74 -7.80
CA THR A 464 15.18 11.80 -8.46
C THR A 464 15.99 13.01 -7.99
N ASP A 465 15.37 14.19 -7.92
CA ASP A 465 16.06 15.45 -7.62
C ASP A 465 16.34 15.65 -6.13
N THR A 466 15.52 15.08 -5.24
CA THR A 466 15.57 15.35 -3.79
C THR A 466 15.81 14.11 -2.93
N GLY A 467 15.66 12.90 -3.48
CA GLY A 467 15.72 11.64 -2.74
C GLY A 467 14.49 11.38 -1.84
N VAL A 468 13.47 12.23 -1.90
CA VAL A 468 12.28 12.18 -1.03
C VAL A 468 11.08 11.68 -1.81
N ASP A 469 10.35 10.73 -1.23
CA ASP A 469 9.04 10.32 -1.72
C ASP A 469 7.96 11.27 -1.20
N VAL A 470 7.06 11.69 -2.10
CA VAL A 470 6.01 12.67 -1.79
C VAL A 470 4.65 12.17 -2.28
N ASP A 471 3.61 12.51 -1.51
CA ASP A 471 2.25 12.27 -1.94
C ASP A 471 1.82 13.36 -2.93
N VAL A 472 1.33 12.90 -4.08
CA VAL A 472 0.79 13.72 -5.16
C VAL A 472 -0.61 13.22 -5.45
N ILE A 473 -1.59 14.12 -5.38
CA ILE A 473 -3.01 13.85 -5.67
C ILE A 473 -3.54 14.91 -6.64
N TYR A 474 -4.71 14.68 -7.25
CA TYR A 474 -5.38 15.66 -8.09
C TYR A 474 -6.83 15.91 -7.65
N TYR A 475 -7.30 17.13 -7.88
CA TYR A 475 -8.63 17.61 -7.52
C TYR A 475 -9.05 18.82 -8.37
N ALA A 476 -10.31 19.21 -8.25
CA ALA A 476 -10.79 20.49 -8.77
C ALA A 476 -11.54 21.22 -7.65
N ALA A 477 -11.11 22.43 -7.29
CA ALA A 477 -11.72 23.24 -6.23
C ALA A 477 -13.14 23.78 -6.55
N GLY A 478 -13.71 23.40 -7.70
CA GLY A 478 -14.95 23.97 -8.22
C GLY A 478 -14.74 25.35 -8.84
N SER A 479 -15.73 25.81 -9.62
CA SER A 479 -15.68 27.14 -10.23
C SER A 479 -17.05 27.80 -10.30
N THR A 480 -17.08 29.10 -10.06
CA THR A 480 -18.31 29.89 -10.18
C THR A 480 -18.38 30.52 -11.56
N SER A 481 -19.47 30.22 -12.28
CA SER A 481 -19.72 30.83 -13.58
C SER A 481 -19.94 32.34 -13.42
N LYS A 482 -19.15 33.16 -14.12
CA LYS A 482 -19.32 34.62 -14.12
C LYS A 482 -20.67 35.06 -14.70
N LYS A 483 -21.24 34.28 -15.62
CA LYS A 483 -22.50 34.59 -16.30
C LYS A 483 -23.71 34.22 -15.45
N THR A 484 -23.71 33.02 -14.86
CA THR A 484 -24.88 32.48 -14.14
C THR A 484 -24.77 32.64 -12.62
N LYS A 485 -23.58 32.99 -12.10
CA LYS A 485 -23.24 33.00 -10.66
C LYS A 485 -23.46 31.66 -9.94
N ILE A 486 -23.72 30.58 -10.68
CA ILE A 486 -23.84 29.23 -10.15
C ILE A 486 -22.44 28.64 -9.98
N LYS A 487 -22.14 28.13 -8.78
CA LYS A 487 -20.92 27.37 -8.47
C LYS A 487 -21.10 25.93 -8.93
N LYS A 488 -20.17 25.44 -9.75
CA LYS A 488 -20.02 23.99 -9.99
C LYS A 488 -19.32 23.36 -8.79
N PRO A 489 -19.81 22.22 -8.29
CA PRO A 489 -19.23 21.55 -7.14
C PRO A 489 -17.78 21.14 -7.42
N ALA A 490 -16.99 21.06 -6.36
CA ALA A 490 -15.63 20.51 -6.43
C ALA A 490 -15.63 19.02 -6.78
N TYR A 491 -14.46 18.53 -7.20
CA TYR A 491 -14.17 17.11 -7.45
C TYR A 491 -12.94 16.71 -6.64
N ASN A 492 -12.96 15.53 -6.01
CA ASN A 492 -11.89 15.01 -5.16
C ASN A 492 -11.54 15.90 -3.95
N LEU A 493 -12.45 16.79 -3.50
CA LEU A 493 -12.20 17.63 -2.34
C LEU A 493 -12.12 16.81 -1.04
N ASN A 494 -12.93 15.75 -0.93
CA ASN A 494 -12.89 14.82 0.20
C ASN A 494 -11.55 14.10 0.30
N LYS A 495 -11.01 13.64 -0.84
CA LYS A 495 -9.65 13.08 -0.97
C LYS A 495 -8.61 14.10 -0.52
N LEU A 496 -8.68 15.34 -1.01
CA LEU A 496 -7.74 16.40 -0.62
C LEU A 496 -7.74 16.63 0.90
N LEU A 497 -8.92 16.76 1.51
CA LEU A 497 -9.03 16.97 2.94
C LEU A 497 -8.49 15.78 3.74
N ALA A 498 -8.78 14.54 3.30
CA ALA A 498 -8.28 13.34 3.96
C ALA A 498 -6.75 13.28 3.99
N TYR A 499 -6.10 13.58 2.86
CA TYR A 499 -4.64 13.67 2.80
C TYR A 499 -4.10 14.81 3.66
N ILE A 500 -4.72 16.00 3.66
CA ILE A 500 -4.31 17.11 4.53
C ILE A 500 -4.38 16.70 6.01
N VAL A 501 -5.45 16.04 6.43
CA VAL A 501 -5.61 15.54 7.81
C VAL A 501 -4.53 14.52 8.16
N ALA A 502 -4.26 13.56 7.27
CA ALA A 502 -3.24 12.53 7.48
C ALA A 502 -1.83 13.11 7.62
N LYS A 503 -1.54 14.17 6.85
CA LYS A 503 -0.25 14.87 6.82
C LYS A 503 -0.02 15.80 8.02
N ALA A 504 -1.08 16.24 8.70
CA ALA A 504 -0.95 17.06 9.89
C ALA A 504 -0.41 16.25 11.09
N PRO A 505 0.33 16.90 12.02
CA PRO A 505 0.82 16.24 13.22
C PRO A 505 -0.32 15.56 13.99
N LEU A 506 -0.11 14.31 14.41
CA LEU A 506 -1.16 13.46 15.01
C LEU A 506 -1.93 14.19 16.13
N LYS A 507 -1.23 14.89 17.03
CA LYS A 507 -1.83 15.64 18.14
C LYS A 507 -2.78 16.79 17.72
N LYS A 508 -2.65 17.30 16.49
CA LYS A 508 -3.37 18.49 15.98
C LYS A 508 -4.51 18.15 15.02
N ARG A 509 -4.69 16.89 14.61
CA ARG A 509 -5.67 16.50 13.58
C ARG A 509 -7.12 16.85 13.94
N LEU A 510 -7.49 16.81 15.22
CA LEU A 510 -8.85 17.14 15.67
C LEU A 510 -9.24 18.62 15.47
N VAL A 511 -8.28 19.49 15.14
CA VAL A 511 -8.54 20.89 14.76
C VAL A 511 -9.43 20.98 13.51
N PHE A 512 -9.25 20.07 12.55
CA PHE A 512 -10.04 20.06 11.31
C PHE A 512 -11.54 19.86 11.55
N LEU A 513 -11.93 19.16 12.62
CA LEU A 513 -13.34 18.95 12.96
C LEU A 513 -14.08 20.27 13.24
N LYS A 514 -13.39 21.37 13.53
CA LYS A 514 -14.03 22.68 13.81
C LYS A 514 -14.13 23.59 12.59
N HIS A 515 -13.31 23.37 11.58
CA HIS A 515 -13.00 24.39 10.56
C HIS A 515 -13.26 23.95 9.12
N GLN A 516 -14.11 22.93 8.90
CA GLN A 516 -14.46 22.49 7.54
C GLN A 516 -15.50 23.39 6.87
N SER A 517 -15.38 23.51 5.53
CA SER A 517 -16.37 24.16 4.67
C SER A 517 -17.76 23.56 4.85
N ARG A 518 -18.78 24.43 4.84
CA ARG A 518 -20.19 24.04 4.97
C ARG A 518 -20.83 23.58 3.65
N ASN A 519 -20.15 23.73 2.52
CA ASN A 519 -20.70 23.33 1.22
C ASN A 519 -20.59 21.83 1.01
N GLN A 520 -21.59 21.07 1.45
CA GLN A 520 -21.61 19.60 1.34
C GLN A 520 -21.51 19.11 -0.11
N ASP A 521 -22.00 19.89 -1.09
CA ASP A 521 -21.95 19.52 -2.50
C ASP A 521 -20.50 19.42 -3.02
N ASP A 522 -19.56 20.18 -2.45
CA ASP A 522 -18.15 20.13 -2.85
C ASP A 522 -17.44 18.83 -2.40
N PHE A 523 -17.99 18.10 -1.42
CA PHE A 523 -17.42 16.85 -0.91
C PHE A 523 -18.07 15.59 -1.50
N LYS A 524 -19.09 15.76 -2.35
CA LYS A 524 -19.90 14.67 -2.89
C LYS A 524 -19.23 13.89 -4.01
N TYR A 525 -18.39 14.56 -4.81
CA TYR A 525 -17.83 13.99 -6.04
C TYR A 525 -16.35 13.67 -5.87
N GLY A 526 -15.93 12.50 -6.34
CA GLY A 526 -14.55 12.06 -6.34
C GLY A 526 -14.35 10.76 -7.11
N ASP A 527 -13.10 10.29 -7.12
CA ASP A 527 -12.66 9.10 -7.85
C ASP A 527 -13.17 7.78 -7.27
N ASN A 528 -13.69 7.79 -6.04
CA ASN A 528 -14.19 6.64 -5.30
C ASN A 528 -13.20 5.45 -5.23
N LYS A 529 -11.89 5.70 -5.38
CA LYS A 529 -10.85 4.67 -5.27
C LYS A 529 -10.72 4.14 -3.85
N GLU A 530 -10.98 5.00 -2.87
CA GLU A 530 -10.93 4.70 -1.45
C GLU A 530 -12.08 5.39 -0.70
N ASN A 531 -12.39 4.91 0.50
CA ASN A 531 -13.33 5.57 1.39
C ASN A 531 -12.63 6.66 2.20
N TYR A 532 -12.39 7.83 1.58
CA TYR A 532 -11.66 8.94 2.21
C TYR A 532 -12.30 9.46 3.50
N THR A 533 -13.63 9.33 3.64
CA THR A 533 -14.34 9.64 4.89
C THR A 533 -13.90 8.71 6.01
N GLU A 534 -13.85 7.41 5.75
CA GLU A 534 -13.40 6.41 6.72
C GLU A 534 -11.92 6.58 7.10
N GLU A 535 -11.06 6.92 6.14
CA GLU A 535 -9.64 7.19 6.43
C GLU A 535 -9.44 8.42 7.32
N MET A 536 -10.21 9.50 7.10
CA MET A 536 -10.24 10.63 8.03
C MET A 536 -10.71 10.22 9.43
N VAL A 537 -11.75 9.38 9.50
CA VAL A 537 -12.29 8.87 10.78
C VAL A 537 -11.23 8.08 11.55
N LYS A 538 -10.53 7.16 10.88
CA LYS A 538 -9.42 6.40 11.45
C LYS A 538 -8.34 7.34 11.98
N SER A 539 -7.96 8.34 11.19
CA SER A 539 -6.95 9.34 11.53
C SER A 539 -7.30 10.13 12.80
N PHE A 540 -8.58 10.50 12.99
CA PHE A 540 -9.05 11.13 14.22
C PHE A 540 -9.08 10.16 15.41
N ILE A 541 -9.50 8.91 15.20
CA ILE A 541 -9.51 7.86 16.23
C ILE A 541 -8.10 7.63 16.77
N GLU A 542 -7.09 7.59 15.90
CA GLU A 542 -5.69 7.48 16.29
C GLU A 542 -5.26 8.62 17.20
N THR A 543 -5.56 9.87 16.86
CA THR A 543 -5.26 11.03 17.71
C THR A 543 -5.87 10.88 19.10
N ILE A 544 -7.11 10.41 19.18
CA ILE A 544 -7.84 10.26 20.44
C ILE A 544 -7.21 9.15 21.29
N LYS A 545 -6.99 7.96 20.71
CA LYS A 545 -6.35 6.83 21.39
C LYS A 545 -4.98 7.24 21.95
N GLU A 546 -4.23 8.02 21.16
CA GLU A 546 -2.87 8.38 21.48
C GLU A 546 -2.77 9.51 22.51
N TYR A 547 -3.61 10.54 22.41
CA TYR A 547 -3.41 11.76 23.21
C TYR A 547 -4.51 12.05 24.23
N ALA A 548 -5.66 11.37 24.19
CA ALA A 548 -6.71 11.60 25.18
C ALA A 548 -6.32 11.02 26.54
N LYS A 549 -6.52 11.81 27.60
CA LYS A 549 -6.33 11.38 28.99
C LYS A 549 -7.33 10.30 29.40
N ASN A 550 -8.57 10.43 28.93
CA ASN A 550 -9.62 9.43 29.10
C ASN A 550 -10.50 9.40 27.84
N VAL A 551 -10.57 8.23 27.20
CA VAL A 551 -11.36 8.02 25.99
C VAL A 551 -12.87 8.11 26.29
N SER A 552 -13.35 7.67 27.47
CA SER A 552 -14.78 7.77 27.80
C SER A 552 -15.23 9.21 27.93
N ASP A 553 -14.42 10.05 28.59
CA ASP A 553 -14.73 11.46 28.80
C ASP A 553 -14.67 12.22 27.47
N PHE A 554 -13.71 11.85 26.62
CA PHE A 554 -13.62 12.38 25.25
C PHE A 554 -14.89 12.09 24.44
N ILE A 555 -15.41 10.85 24.48
CA ILE A 555 -16.67 10.49 23.80
C ILE A 555 -17.83 11.36 24.29
N ILE A 556 -17.94 11.57 25.61
CA ILE A 556 -19.01 12.38 26.21
C ILE A 556 -18.88 13.85 25.80
N GLU A 557 -17.67 14.41 25.83
CA GLU A 557 -17.40 15.81 25.49
C GLU A 557 -17.62 16.09 24.00
N VAL A 558 -17.20 15.16 23.13
CA VAL A 558 -17.53 15.18 21.69
C VAL A 558 -19.03 15.12 21.46
N LYS A 559 -19.72 14.18 22.11
CA LYS A 559 -21.18 14.07 22.01
C LYS A 559 -21.85 15.39 22.40
N ASN A 560 -21.44 15.99 23.52
CA ASN A 560 -21.97 17.26 24.00
C ASN A 560 -21.70 18.41 23.01
N PHE A 561 -20.47 18.50 22.48
CA PHE A 561 -20.11 19.49 21.46
C PHE A 561 -20.99 19.37 20.22
N PHE A 562 -21.15 18.17 19.64
CA PHE A 562 -21.96 17.95 18.44
C PHE A 562 -23.46 18.07 18.65
N THR A 563 -23.95 17.84 19.88
CA THR A 563 -25.36 18.11 20.24
C THR A 563 -25.66 19.58 20.55
N SER A 564 -24.62 20.42 20.73
CA SER A 564 -24.79 21.85 20.95
C SER A 564 -25.16 22.59 19.66
N ASP A 565 -25.74 23.78 19.76
CA ASP A 565 -26.14 24.57 18.58
C ASP A 565 -24.94 24.93 17.69
N LYS A 566 -23.72 25.05 18.25
CA LYS A 566 -22.48 25.23 17.49
C LYS A 566 -21.99 23.95 16.78
N GLY A 567 -22.31 22.77 17.31
CA GLY A 567 -21.90 21.49 16.73
C GLY A 567 -22.89 20.93 15.70
N LYS A 568 -24.17 21.30 15.80
CA LYS A 568 -25.20 21.00 14.80
C LYS A 568 -24.93 21.65 13.44
N GLU A 569 -24.06 22.65 13.37
CA GLU A 569 -23.64 23.33 12.13
C GLU A 569 -22.48 22.63 11.38
N VAL A 570 -21.94 21.50 11.89
CA VAL A 570 -20.70 20.84 11.43
C VAL A 570 -20.95 19.43 10.82
N VAL A 571 -22.19 19.09 10.48
CA VAL A 571 -22.72 17.70 10.59
C VAL A 571 -22.53 16.77 9.36
N GLY A 572 -21.40 16.83 8.65
CA GLY A 572 -21.12 15.85 7.57
C GLY A 572 -20.32 14.63 8.07
N VAL A 573 -19.01 14.72 7.86
CA VAL A 573 -18.01 13.68 8.17
C VAL A 573 -17.99 13.30 9.65
N VAL A 574 -18.30 14.23 10.56
CA VAL A 574 -18.13 13.99 12.00
C VAL A 574 -19.21 13.08 12.59
N LYS A 575 -20.39 13.02 11.96
CA LYS A 575 -21.43 12.08 12.37
C LYS A 575 -20.96 10.63 12.14
N ASP A 576 -20.31 10.37 11.01
CA ASP A 576 -19.72 9.07 10.69
C ASP A 576 -18.52 8.76 11.59
N VAL A 577 -17.71 9.78 11.94
CA VAL A 577 -16.63 9.64 12.94
C VAL A 577 -17.20 9.19 14.28
N PHE A 578 -18.30 9.80 14.71
CA PHE A 578 -18.95 9.49 15.98
C PHE A 578 -19.63 8.11 15.96
N GLU A 579 -20.36 7.77 14.90
CA GLU A 579 -20.99 6.44 14.73
C GLU A 579 -19.94 5.32 14.62
N GLY A 580 -18.84 5.57 13.91
CA GLY A 580 -17.66 4.70 13.87
C GLY A 580 -17.02 4.50 15.25
N PHE A 581 -16.82 5.58 16.01
CA PHE A 581 -16.26 5.50 17.37
C PHE A 581 -17.19 4.74 18.33
N VAL A 582 -18.50 5.01 18.30
CA VAL A 582 -19.50 4.34 19.14
C VAL A 582 -19.66 2.87 18.77
N SER A 583 -19.55 2.50 17.49
CA SER A 583 -19.64 1.10 17.06
C SER A 583 -18.40 0.28 17.45
N ILE A 584 -17.20 0.87 17.39
CA ILE A 584 -15.93 0.22 17.75
C ILE A 584 -15.80 0.03 19.27
N PHE A 585 -16.24 1.00 20.07
CA PHE A 585 -16.06 0.98 21.53
C PHE A 585 -17.32 0.64 22.32
N GLY A 586 -18.51 0.74 21.72
CA GLY A 586 -19.81 0.47 22.34
C GLY A 586 -20.23 -1.00 22.37
N LYS A 587 -19.50 -1.91 21.70
CA LYS A 587 -19.74 -3.36 21.72
C LYS A 587 -19.12 -4.11 22.92
N ARG A 588 -18.90 -3.44 24.04
CA ARG A 588 -18.67 -4.10 25.34
C ARG A 588 -19.85 -3.83 26.27
N LYS A 589 -20.84 -4.70 26.18
CA LYS A 589 -21.72 -5.05 27.30
C LYS A 589 -21.83 -6.56 27.37
#